data_AF-K1GPS5-F1
#
_entry.id   AF-K1GPS5-F1
#
_cell.length_a   1.000
_cell.length_b   1.000
_cell.length_c   1.000
_cell.angle_alpha   90.00
_cell.angle_beta   90.00
_cell.angle_gamma   90.00
#
_symmetry.space_group_name_H-M   'P 1'
#
loop_
_entity.id
_entity.type
_entity.pdbx_description
1 polymer ?
#
loop_
_entity_poly.entity_id
_entity_poly.type
_entity_poly.pdbx_seq_one_letter_code
_entity_poly.pdbx_strand_id
1 'polypeptide(L)'
;MFITLNGISLFFLAKIKDIGFLYYIIKNILPLFSMTVFFTALFLVMPNTIVKVFPAFVASIIVSVAFLIFQYIFFLLQFLLIGYSTVYGGFSVIFIFIIWIRISWFIIILGVHICYLIQNANFDINIENDGINISFNSKLYITFKVLEEMVKRYLNNLPPVNIEELRKITTSSPFLIGNILDELIRGGYIVSSLDYSEKVFCLTKNIDEIYLKEIYDFIANTGEEIFILQDGRITDDVEKIIIDKDYNRTLKSLGGEGAEKI
;
A
#
# COMPACT_ATOMS: atom_id res chain seq x y z
N MET A 1 5.33 31.57 -9.68
CA MET A 1 5.78 31.32 -11.07
C MET A 1 4.65 30.82 -11.97
N PHE A 2 3.88 29.79 -11.61
CA PHE A 2 2.75 29.31 -12.44
C PHE A 2 1.58 30.31 -12.54
N ILE A 3 1.28 31.04 -11.48
CA ILE A 3 0.22 32.08 -11.45
C ILE A 3 0.59 33.26 -12.35
N THR A 4 1.85 33.68 -12.30
CA THR A 4 2.37 34.74 -13.18
C THR A 4 2.42 34.28 -14.64
N LEU A 5 2.76 33.01 -14.90
CA LEU A 5 2.79 32.44 -16.24
C LEU A 5 1.38 32.31 -16.85
N ASN A 6 0.40 31.80 -16.09
CA ASN A 6 -1.00 31.73 -16.51
C ASN A 6 -1.60 33.13 -16.69
N GLY A 7 -1.30 34.06 -15.77
CA GLY A 7 -1.74 35.46 -15.86
C GLY A 7 -1.16 36.20 -17.07
N ILE A 8 0.13 36.00 -17.38
CA ILE A 8 0.79 36.57 -18.55
C ILE A 8 0.22 35.95 -19.84
N SER A 9 0.04 34.63 -19.88
CA SER A 9 -0.58 33.95 -21.03
C SER A 9 -1.98 34.50 -21.33
N LEU A 10 -2.81 34.68 -20.29
CA LEU A 10 -4.14 35.27 -20.43
C LEU A 10 -4.11 36.74 -20.86
N PHE A 11 -3.15 37.52 -20.36
CA PHE A 11 -2.97 38.91 -20.76
C PHE A 11 -2.61 39.04 -22.25
N PHE A 12 -1.73 38.18 -22.78
CA PHE A 12 -1.39 38.16 -24.20
C PHE A 12 -2.58 37.73 -25.08
N LEU A 13 -3.34 36.72 -24.66
CA LEU A 13 -4.55 36.27 -25.36
C LEU A 13 -5.67 37.32 -25.34
N ALA A 14 -5.83 38.08 -24.26
CA ALA A 14 -6.81 39.16 -24.16
C ALA A 14 -6.49 40.34 -25.12
N LYS A 15 -5.23 40.48 -25.54
CA LYS A 15 -4.78 41.53 -26.47
C LYS A 15 -5.14 41.21 -27.93
N ILE A 16 -5.44 39.94 -28.24
CA ILE A 16 -5.87 39.46 -29.55
C ILE A 16 -7.40 39.48 -29.59
N LYS A 17 -7.95 40.58 -30.10
CA LYS A 17 -9.36 40.99 -29.96
C LYS A 17 -10.38 40.08 -30.66
N ASP A 18 -9.97 39.28 -31.63
CA ASP A 18 -10.87 38.54 -32.54
C ASP A 18 -11.23 37.11 -32.09
N ILE A 19 -10.80 36.70 -30.89
CA ILE A 19 -10.88 35.29 -30.48
C ILE A 19 -11.56 35.12 -29.10
N GLY A 20 -12.65 35.85 -28.85
CA GLY A 20 -13.36 35.84 -27.56
C GLY A 20 -13.77 34.46 -27.06
N PHE A 21 -14.15 33.54 -27.96
CA PHE A 21 -14.52 32.16 -27.60
C PHE A 21 -13.33 31.33 -27.11
N LEU A 22 -12.19 31.35 -27.83
CA LEU A 22 -11.01 30.58 -27.43
C LEU A 22 -10.29 31.25 -26.24
N TYR A 23 -10.41 32.57 -26.03
CA TYR A 23 -10.03 33.19 -24.75
C TYR A 23 -10.81 32.60 -23.57
N TYR A 24 -12.13 32.45 -23.69
CA TYR A 24 -12.97 31.88 -22.63
C TYR A 24 -12.62 30.43 -22.32
N ILE A 25 -12.39 29.60 -23.35
CA ILE A 25 -11.97 28.21 -23.18
C ILE A 25 -10.59 28.13 -22.52
N ILE A 26 -9.61 28.87 -23.02
CA ILE A 26 -8.25 28.86 -22.49
C ILE A 26 -8.24 29.36 -21.04
N LYS A 27 -9.02 30.38 -20.70
CA LYS A 27 -9.13 30.88 -19.32
C LYS A 27 -9.57 29.82 -18.32
N ASN A 28 -10.49 28.94 -18.70
CA ASN A 28 -11.02 27.93 -17.79
C ASN A 28 -10.20 26.64 -17.80
N ILE A 29 -9.66 26.23 -18.95
CA ILE A 29 -8.95 24.94 -19.09
C ILE A 29 -7.47 25.05 -18.73
N LEU A 30 -6.81 26.16 -19.09
CA LEU A 30 -5.36 26.32 -18.93
C LEU A 30 -4.90 26.17 -17.46
N PRO A 31 -5.57 26.78 -16.46
CA PRO A 31 -5.15 26.66 -15.07
C PRO A 31 -5.25 25.21 -14.56
N LEU A 32 -6.33 24.51 -14.91
CA LEU A 32 -6.54 23.13 -14.49
C LEU A 32 -5.54 22.18 -15.14
N PHE A 33 -5.31 22.33 -16.45
CA PHE A 33 -4.35 21.52 -17.19
C PHE A 33 -2.93 21.73 -16.65
N SER A 34 -2.55 23.00 -16.47
CA SER A 34 -1.25 23.39 -15.94
C SER A 34 -0.99 22.84 -14.53
N MET A 35 -1.99 22.88 -13.64
CA MET A 35 -1.88 22.32 -12.29
C MET A 35 -1.80 20.80 -12.34
N THR A 36 -2.58 20.15 -13.20
CA THR A 36 -2.58 18.69 -13.34
C THR A 36 -1.21 18.18 -13.78
N VAL A 37 -0.59 18.83 -14.77
CA VAL A 37 0.76 18.49 -15.23
C VAL A 37 1.79 18.70 -14.12
N PHE A 38 1.69 19.82 -13.38
CA PHE A 38 2.60 20.11 -12.27
C PHE A 38 2.50 19.06 -11.15
N PHE A 39 1.29 18.74 -10.68
CA PHE A 39 1.09 17.73 -9.65
C PHE A 39 1.45 16.31 -10.14
N THR A 40 1.24 16.00 -11.42
CA THR A 40 1.64 14.71 -11.99
C THR A 40 3.15 14.55 -11.94
N ALA A 41 3.90 15.57 -12.37
CA ALA A 41 5.36 15.57 -12.29
C ALA A 41 5.85 15.50 -10.83
N LEU A 42 5.19 16.24 -9.93
CA LEU A 42 5.51 16.23 -8.51
C LEU A 42 5.29 14.85 -7.90
N PHE A 43 4.18 14.17 -8.18
CA PHE A 43 3.89 12.83 -7.67
C PHE A 43 4.72 11.72 -8.30
N LEU A 44 5.32 11.94 -9.46
CA LEU A 44 6.27 11.00 -10.06
C LEU A 44 7.68 11.12 -9.45
N VAL A 45 8.08 12.33 -9.02
CA VAL A 45 9.46 12.61 -8.55
C VAL A 45 9.57 12.59 -7.02
N MET A 46 8.52 13.00 -6.31
CA MET A 46 8.54 13.14 -4.85
C MET A 46 8.63 11.81 -4.09
N PRO A 47 7.94 10.72 -4.50
CA PRO A 47 8.04 9.44 -3.80
C PRO A 47 9.37 8.74 -4.07
N ASN A 48 9.87 8.02 -3.07
CA ASN A 48 11.04 7.13 -3.22
C ASN A 48 10.66 5.75 -3.81
N THR A 49 9.54 5.65 -4.54
CA THR A 49 8.99 4.41 -5.08
C THR A 49 8.62 4.59 -6.55
N ILE A 50 8.58 3.47 -7.29
CA ILE A 50 8.24 3.48 -8.71
C ILE A 50 6.72 3.63 -8.86
N VAL A 51 6.27 4.82 -9.24
CA VAL A 51 4.85 5.15 -9.43
C VAL A 51 4.47 5.03 -10.90
N LYS A 52 3.36 4.35 -11.20
CA LYS A 52 2.83 4.26 -12.57
C LYS A 52 2.24 5.62 -12.99
N VAL A 53 2.46 6.05 -14.23
CA VAL A 53 2.04 7.38 -14.72
C VAL A 53 0.51 7.57 -14.68
N PHE A 54 -0.25 6.51 -14.94
CA PHE A 54 -1.72 6.58 -14.97
C PHE A 54 -2.34 6.89 -13.59
N PRO A 55 -2.02 6.15 -12.50
CA PRO A 55 -2.43 6.53 -11.14
C PRO A 55 -2.03 7.94 -10.74
N ALA A 56 -0.79 8.36 -11.07
CA ALA A 56 -0.30 9.70 -10.77
C ALA A 56 -1.14 10.79 -11.46
N PHE A 57 -1.53 10.56 -12.73
CA PHE A 57 -2.36 11.49 -13.48
C PHE A 57 -3.77 11.62 -12.88
N VAL A 58 -4.42 10.49 -12.54
CA VAL A 58 -5.77 10.50 -11.95
C VAL A 58 -5.78 11.19 -10.59
N ALA A 59 -4.80 10.88 -9.73
CA ALA A 59 -4.64 11.56 -8.44
C ALA A 59 -4.39 13.07 -8.62
N SER A 60 -3.60 13.45 -9.62
CA SER A 60 -3.29 14.85 -9.92
C SER A 60 -4.49 15.66 -10.36
N ILE A 61 -5.45 15.07 -11.08
CA ILE A 61 -6.71 15.76 -11.43
C ILE A 61 -7.48 16.12 -10.16
N ILE A 62 -7.65 15.15 -9.26
CA ILE A 62 -8.38 15.33 -7.99
C ILE A 62 -7.72 16.42 -7.15
N VAL A 63 -6.39 16.35 -7.02
CA VAL A 63 -5.60 17.33 -6.25
C VAL A 63 -5.65 18.70 -6.90
N SER A 64 -5.57 18.79 -8.22
CA SER A 64 -5.64 20.07 -8.93
C SER A 64 -6.98 20.77 -8.70
N VAL A 65 -8.09 20.03 -8.73
CA VAL A 65 -9.41 20.58 -8.43
C VAL A 65 -9.48 21.05 -6.97
N ALA A 66 -9.01 20.23 -6.02
CA ALA A 66 -8.97 20.59 -4.60
C ALA A 66 -8.11 21.85 -4.35
N PHE A 67 -6.97 21.96 -5.03
CA PHE A 67 -6.06 23.09 -4.91
C PHE A 67 -6.65 24.38 -5.50
N LEU A 68 -7.38 24.30 -6.61
CA LEU A 68 -8.09 25.44 -7.19
C LEU A 68 -9.21 25.94 -6.25
N ILE A 69 -9.97 25.02 -5.64
CA ILE A 69 -11.00 25.35 -4.65
C ILE A 69 -10.35 26.03 -3.44
N PHE A 70 -9.26 25.45 -2.92
CA PHE A 70 -8.50 26.02 -1.82
C PHE A 70 -7.99 27.44 -2.15
N GLN A 71 -7.47 27.65 -3.35
CA GLN A 71 -7.00 28.96 -3.79
C GLN A 71 -8.13 29.99 -3.84
N TYR A 72 -9.31 29.61 -4.32
CA TYR A 72 -10.48 30.48 -4.34
C TYR A 72 -10.94 30.85 -2.92
N ILE A 73 -11.03 29.87 -2.03
CA ILE A 73 -11.36 30.09 -0.60
C ILE A 73 -10.34 31.01 0.05
N PHE A 74 -9.06 30.78 -0.21
CA PHE A 74 -7.99 31.58 0.36
C PHE A 74 -8.03 33.04 -0.12
N PHE A 75 -8.35 33.27 -1.39
CA PHE A 75 -8.56 34.61 -1.92
C PHE A 75 -9.74 35.33 -1.23
N LEU A 76 -10.86 34.63 -1.05
CA LEU A 76 -12.03 35.17 -0.34
C LEU A 76 -11.69 35.52 1.12
N LEU A 77 -10.97 34.61 1.80
CA LEU A 77 -10.52 34.80 3.18
C LEU A 77 -9.60 36.01 3.29
N GLN A 78 -8.65 36.16 2.36
CA GLN A 78 -7.76 37.31 2.32
C GLN A 78 -8.56 38.61 2.15
N PHE A 79 -9.54 38.64 1.26
CA PHE A 79 -10.40 39.81 1.05
C PHE A 79 -11.17 40.21 2.32
N LEU A 80 -11.73 39.24 3.04
CA LEU A 80 -12.42 39.47 4.32
C LEU A 80 -11.46 40.02 5.39
N LEU A 81 -10.23 39.53 5.42
CA LEU A 81 -9.22 39.90 6.42
C LEU A 81 -8.56 41.26 6.17
N ILE A 82 -8.68 41.84 4.96
CA ILE A 82 -8.18 43.20 4.66
C ILE A 82 -8.81 44.24 5.59
N GLY A 83 -10.08 44.09 5.98
CA GLY A 83 -10.74 44.98 6.94
C GLY A 83 -10.18 44.91 8.37
N TYR A 84 -9.55 43.79 8.75
CA TYR A 84 -8.94 43.57 10.07
C TYR A 84 -7.47 44.01 10.13
N SER A 85 -6.89 44.43 9.01
CA SER A 85 -5.51 44.92 8.92
C SER A 85 -5.25 46.17 9.78
N THR A 86 -6.31 46.91 10.15
CA THR A 86 -6.22 48.13 10.97
C THR A 86 -5.80 47.86 12.42
N VAL A 87 -6.11 46.67 12.97
CA VAL A 87 -5.83 46.35 14.40
C VAL A 87 -4.51 45.59 14.57
N TYR A 88 -4.17 44.71 13.62
CA TYR A 88 -2.99 43.82 13.72
C TYR A 88 -1.87 44.11 12.70
N GLY A 89 -2.09 45.07 11.78
CA GLY A 89 -1.09 45.52 10.82
C GLY A 89 -0.56 44.42 9.88
N GLY A 90 0.62 44.66 9.29
CA GLY A 90 1.29 43.71 8.38
C GLY A 90 1.73 42.39 9.03
N PHE A 91 1.68 42.27 10.36
CA PHE A 91 2.07 41.05 11.08
C PHE A 91 1.10 39.89 10.82
N SER A 92 -0.20 40.15 10.66
CA SER A 92 -1.18 39.11 10.33
C SER A 92 -0.91 38.41 9.01
N VAL A 93 -0.23 39.08 8.06
CA VAL A 93 0.11 38.51 6.76
C VAL A 93 0.99 37.28 6.90
N ILE A 94 1.92 37.27 7.88
CA ILE A 94 2.82 36.12 8.10
C ILE A 94 2.02 34.89 8.55
N PHE A 95 1.04 35.05 9.45
CA PHE A 95 0.24 33.93 9.95
C PHE A 95 -0.65 33.36 8.86
N ILE A 96 -1.29 34.24 8.08
CA ILE A 96 -2.10 33.85 6.93
C ILE A 96 -1.24 33.08 5.92
N PHE A 97 0.00 33.52 5.69
CA PHE A 97 0.95 32.85 4.82
C PHE A 97 1.39 31.47 5.35
N ILE A 98 1.66 31.32 6.65
CA ILE A 98 2.00 30.02 7.26
C ILE A 98 0.83 29.03 7.15
N ILE A 99 -0.39 29.50 7.39
CA ILE A 99 -1.60 28.68 7.22
C ILE A 99 -1.74 28.23 5.77
N TRP A 100 -1.49 29.14 4.82
CA TRP A 100 -1.53 28.83 3.39
C TRP A 100 -0.54 27.73 3.01
N ILE A 101 0.71 27.84 3.46
CA ILE A 101 1.75 26.82 3.24
C ILE A 101 1.31 25.49 3.85
N ARG A 102 0.86 25.48 5.10
CA ARG A 102 0.49 24.26 5.82
C ARG A 102 -0.62 23.49 5.09
N ILE A 103 -1.66 24.20 4.64
CA ILE A 103 -2.77 23.57 3.91
C ILE A 103 -2.30 23.10 2.52
N SER A 104 -1.44 23.87 1.85
CA SER A 104 -0.88 23.47 0.55
C SER A 104 -0.10 22.15 0.66
N TRP A 105 0.76 22.01 1.66
CA TRP A 105 1.47 20.76 1.93
C TRP A 105 0.54 19.62 2.32
N PHE A 106 -0.49 19.90 3.12
CA PHE A 106 -1.49 18.89 3.47
C PHE A 106 -2.20 18.33 2.22
N ILE A 107 -2.60 19.20 1.29
CA ILE A 107 -3.22 18.79 0.02
C ILE A 107 -2.26 17.94 -0.83
N ILE A 108 -0.97 18.32 -0.88
CA ILE A 108 0.06 17.55 -1.61
C ILE A 108 0.20 16.14 -1.03
N ILE A 109 0.36 16.03 0.30
CA ILE A 109 0.52 14.74 0.98
C ILE A 109 -0.72 13.87 0.78
N LEU A 110 -1.91 14.46 0.90
CA LEU A 110 -3.17 13.78 0.65
C LEU A 110 -3.25 13.26 -0.80
N GLY A 111 -2.76 14.03 -1.76
CA GLY A 111 -2.64 13.63 -3.15
C GLY A 111 -1.74 12.42 -3.39
N VAL A 112 -0.60 12.37 -2.70
CA VAL A 112 0.32 11.21 -2.75
C VAL A 112 -0.36 9.97 -2.18
N HIS A 113 -1.11 10.08 -1.07
CA HIS A 113 -1.90 8.96 -0.55
C HIS A 113 -2.98 8.49 -1.53
N ILE A 114 -3.68 9.40 -2.20
CA ILE A 114 -4.65 9.03 -3.24
C ILE A 114 -3.95 8.29 -4.39
N CYS A 115 -2.77 8.75 -4.81
CA CYS A 115 -1.98 8.08 -5.83
C CYS A 115 -1.60 6.66 -5.41
N TYR A 116 -1.12 6.49 -4.19
CA TYR A 116 -0.83 5.17 -3.60
C TYR A 116 -2.08 4.29 -3.59
N LEU A 117 -3.21 4.81 -3.12
CA LEU A 117 -4.46 4.07 -3.08
C LEU A 117 -4.95 3.67 -4.47
N ILE A 118 -4.84 4.52 -5.48
CA ILE A 118 -5.26 4.16 -6.85
C ILE A 118 -4.31 3.12 -7.44
N GLN A 119 -3.01 3.23 -7.19
CA GLN A 119 -2.02 2.26 -7.66
C GLN A 119 -2.18 0.89 -6.98
N ASN A 120 -2.53 0.89 -5.69
CA ASN A 120 -2.65 -0.30 -4.84
C ASN A 120 -4.10 -0.68 -4.52
N ALA A 121 -5.11 -0.07 -5.13
CA ALA A 121 -6.53 -0.40 -4.88
C ALA A 121 -6.81 -1.88 -5.19
N ASN A 122 -6.12 -2.47 -6.16
CA ASN A 122 -6.23 -3.89 -6.42
C ASN A 122 -5.56 -4.76 -5.33
N PHE A 123 -4.64 -4.19 -4.54
CA PHE A 123 -3.88 -4.84 -3.47
C PHE A 123 -4.52 -4.65 -2.07
N ASP A 124 -5.08 -3.46 -1.75
CA ASP A 124 -5.44 -3.05 -0.38
C ASP A 124 -6.93 -3.18 0.01
N ILE A 125 -7.87 -3.38 -0.92
CA ILE A 125 -9.32 -3.39 -0.56
C ILE A 125 -9.70 -4.58 0.35
N ASN A 126 -8.80 -5.51 0.65
CA ASN A 126 -9.15 -6.72 1.41
C ASN A 126 -8.42 -6.99 2.73
N ILE A 127 -7.31 -6.36 3.12
CA ILE A 127 -6.56 -6.83 4.31
C ILE A 127 -5.83 -5.70 5.03
N GLU A 128 -6.54 -5.03 5.93
CA GLU A 128 -5.88 -4.41 7.09
C GLU A 128 -6.62 -4.66 8.42
N ASN A 129 -7.79 -5.32 8.44
CA ASN A 129 -8.59 -5.31 9.67
C ASN A 129 -9.26 -6.59 10.15
N ASP A 130 -8.98 -7.74 9.56
CA ASP A 130 -9.33 -9.01 10.21
C ASP A 130 -8.26 -10.02 9.85
N GLY A 131 -7.59 -10.59 10.85
CA GLY A 131 -6.78 -11.78 10.66
C GLY A 131 -7.67 -12.81 9.99
N ILE A 132 -7.44 -13.06 8.70
CA ILE A 132 -8.21 -14.06 7.97
C ILE A 132 -7.94 -15.38 8.68
N ASN A 133 -8.89 -15.79 9.53
CA ASN A 133 -8.91 -17.08 10.19
C ASN A 133 -9.13 -18.14 9.12
N ILE A 134 -8.05 -18.46 8.42
CA ILE A 134 -8.03 -19.50 7.41
C ILE A 134 -7.77 -20.82 8.09
N SER A 135 -8.60 -21.80 7.77
CA SER A 135 -8.38 -23.16 8.25
C SER A 135 -7.04 -23.68 7.72
N PHE A 136 -6.37 -24.53 8.49
CA PHE A 136 -5.13 -25.18 8.06
C PHE A 136 -5.27 -25.82 6.66
N ASN A 137 -6.40 -26.49 6.39
CA ASN A 137 -6.66 -27.11 5.08
C ASN A 137 -6.78 -26.08 3.95
N SER A 138 -7.35 -24.90 4.21
CA SER A 138 -7.42 -23.82 3.22
C SER A 138 -6.01 -23.26 2.92
N LYS A 139 -5.17 -23.11 3.96
CA LYS A 139 -3.76 -22.71 3.80
C LYS A 139 -2.97 -23.74 2.98
N LEU A 140 -3.16 -25.02 3.28
CA LEU A 140 -2.54 -26.14 2.56
C LEU A 140 -2.98 -26.18 1.09
N TYR A 141 -4.28 -26.02 0.82
CA TYR A 141 -4.82 -25.97 -0.54
C TYR A 141 -4.18 -24.86 -1.37
N ILE A 142 -4.10 -23.63 -0.83
CA ILE A 142 -3.46 -22.50 -1.51
C ILE A 142 -1.99 -22.79 -1.76
N THR A 143 -1.28 -23.36 -0.77
CA THR A 143 0.15 -23.68 -0.90
C THR A 143 0.41 -24.69 -2.01
N PHE A 144 -0.36 -25.78 -2.04
CA PHE A 144 -0.25 -26.77 -3.12
C PHE A 144 -0.64 -26.20 -4.48
N LYS A 145 -1.64 -25.31 -4.56
CA LYS A 145 -1.99 -24.64 -5.81
C LYS A 145 -0.87 -23.73 -6.33
N VAL A 146 -0.21 -22.99 -5.45
CA VAL A 146 0.94 -22.15 -5.80
C VAL A 146 2.10 -23.02 -6.31
N LEU A 147 2.44 -24.10 -5.59
CA LEU A 147 3.51 -25.01 -6.00
C LEU A 147 3.17 -25.76 -7.30
N GLU A 148 1.92 -26.20 -7.48
CA GLU A 148 1.45 -26.84 -8.71
C GLU A 148 1.68 -25.93 -9.93
N GLU A 149 1.34 -24.65 -9.82
CA GLU A 149 1.54 -23.68 -10.90
C GLU A 149 3.03 -23.44 -11.18
N MET A 150 3.85 -23.31 -10.14
CA MET A 150 5.30 -23.17 -10.30
C MET A 150 5.91 -24.39 -11.00
N VAL A 151 5.51 -25.61 -10.60
CA VAL A 151 5.96 -26.86 -11.22
C VAL A 151 5.49 -26.96 -12.66
N LYS A 152 4.23 -26.62 -12.96
CA LYS A 152 3.72 -26.60 -14.34
C LYS A 152 4.51 -25.64 -15.23
N ARG A 153 4.84 -24.45 -14.73
CA ARG A 153 5.64 -23.47 -15.48
C ARG A 153 7.07 -23.95 -15.69
N TYR A 154 7.67 -24.55 -14.65
CA TYR A 154 8.98 -25.16 -14.76
C TYR A 154 9.01 -26.26 -15.82
N LEU A 155 8.07 -27.21 -15.80
CA LEU A 155 7.99 -28.31 -16.77
C LEU A 155 7.77 -27.82 -18.21
N ASN A 156 7.09 -26.69 -18.39
CA ASN A 156 6.81 -26.11 -19.70
C ASN A 156 7.84 -25.04 -20.13
N ASN A 157 8.92 -24.83 -19.37
CA ASN A 157 9.92 -23.77 -19.61
C ASN A 157 9.32 -22.37 -19.77
N LEU A 158 8.27 -22.07 -18.99
CA LEU A 158 7.60 -20.77 -18.98
C LEU A 158 8.30 -19.79 -18.04
N PRO A 159 8.09 -18.47 -18.20
CA PRO A 159 8.67 -17.48 -17.32
C PRO A 159 8.22 -17.68 -15.86
N PRO A 160 9.09 -17.29 -14.90
CA PRO A 160 8.80 -17.35 -13.46
C PRO A 160 7.47 -16.69 -13.10
N VAL A 161 6.80 -17.23 -12.09
CA VAL A 161 5.47 -16.76 -11.72
C VAL A 161 5.53 -15.44 -10.96
N ASN A 162 4.60 -14.54 -11.26
CA ASN A 162 4.40 -13.31 -10.50
C ASN A 162 3.17 -13.43 -9.56
N ILE A 163 3.13 -12.62 -8.49
CA ILE A 163 2.01 -12.57 -7.54
C ILE A 163 0.68 -12.30 -8.24
N GLU A 164 0.67 -11.42 -9.25
CA GLU A 164 -0.56 -11.12 -10.00
C GLU A 164 -1.11 -12.34 -10.77
N GLU A 165 -0.23 -13.22 -11.25
CA GLU A 165 -0.62 -14.43 -11.96
C GLU A 165 -1.12 -15.50 -10.98
N LEU A 166 -0.43 -15.70 -9.86
CA LEU A 166 -0.88 -16.59 -8.78
C LEU A 166 -2.27 -16.19 -8.30
N ARG A 167 -2.54 -14.89 -8.15
CA ARG A 167 -3.85 -14.39 -7.74
C ARG A 167 -4.98 -14.83 -8.69
N LYS A 168 -4.75 -14.77 -10.00
CA LYS A 168 -5.76 -15.16 -11.00
C LYS A 168 -6.13 -16.64 -10.88
N ILE A 169 -5.16 -17.48 -10.49
CA ILE A 169 -5.31 -18.93 -10.45
C ILE A 169 -5.91 -19.37 -9.12
N THR A 170 -5.41 -18.84 -8.00
CA THR A 170 -5.83 -19.27 -6.68
C THR A 170 -7.11 -18.58 -6.21
N THR A 171 -7.58 -17.53 -6.91
CA THR A 171 -8.74 -16.70 -6.53
C THR A 171 -8.69 -16.21 -5.07
N SER A 172 -7.47 -16.16 -4.52
CA SER A 172 -7.20 -15.93 -3.10
C SER A 172 -6.59 -14.56 -2.91
N SER A 173 -6.66 -14.06 -1.67
CA SER A 173 -6.15 -12.72 -1.37
C SER A 173 -4.62 -12.63 -1.53
N PRO A 174 -4.07 -11.53 -2.09
CA PRO A 174 -2.63 -11.35 -2.28
C PRO A 174 -1.79 -11.51 -1.00
N PHE A 175 -2.31 -11.14 0.17
CA PHE A 175 -1.61 -11.31 1.44
C PHE A 175 -1.46 -12.77 1.85
N LEU A 176 -2.48 -13.61 1.62
CA LEU A 176 -2.40 -15.03 1.96
C LEU A 176 -1.37 -15.72 1.08
N ILE A 177 -1.38 -15.35 -0.20
CA ILE A 177 -0.36 -15.77 -1.16
C ILE A 177 1.02 -15.23 -0.70
N GLY A 178 1.10 -13.97 -0.30
CA GLY A 178 2.31 -13.33 0.21
C GLY A 178 2.89 -14.03 1.45
N ASN A 179 2.07 -14.30 2.46
CA ASN A 179 2.47 -15.02 3.66
C ASN A 179 2.95 -16.43 3.33
N ILE A 180 2.23 -17.17 2.48
CA ILE A 180 2.65 -18.51 2.05
C ILE A 180 3.96 -18.46 1.27
N LEU A 181 4.14 -17.46 0.38
CA LEU A 181 5.39 -17.28 -0.36
C LEU A 181 6.53 -16.94 0.60
N ASP A 182 6.33 -16.05 1.56
CA ASP A 182 7.34 -15.70 2.56
C ASP A 182 7.70 -16.89 3.46
N GLU A 183 6.73 -17.71 3.84
CA GLU A 183 6.96 -18.98 4.55
C GLU A 183 7.79 -19.94 3.69
N LEU A 184 7.42 -20.15 2.42
CA LEU A 184 8.18 -21.01 1.50
C LEU A 184 9.59 -20.48 1.22
N ILE A 185 9.81 -19.16 1.22
CA ILE A 185 11.14 -18.54 1.13
C ILE A 185 11.94 -18.86 2.39
N ARG A 186 11.37 -18.69 3.59
CA ARG A 186 12.02 -19.03 4.86
C ARG A 186 12.38 -20.52 4.92
N GLY A 187 11.51 -21.39 4.40
CA GLY A 187 11.75 -22.83 4.26
C GLY A 187 12.76 -23.21 3.17
N GLY A 188 13.24 -22.26 2.36
CA GLY A 188 14.21 -22.50 1.29
C GLY A 188 13.66 -23.29 0.09
N TYR A 189 12.34 -23.38 -0.06
CA TYR A 189 11.71 -24.08 -1.20
C TYR A 189 11.65 -23.18 -2.44
N ILE A 190 11.46 -21.87 -2.23
CA ILE A 190 11.37 -20.89 -3.31
C ILE A 190 12.33 -19.72 -3.07
N VAL A 191 12.66 -19.01 -4.15
CA VAL A 191 13.45 -17.77 -4.11
C VAL A 191 12.70 -16.67 -4.87
N SER A 192 12.81 -15.43 -4.37
CA SER A 192 12.32 -14.26 -5.10
C SER A 192 13.45 -13.55 -5.83
N SER A 193 13.29 -13.26 -7.12
CA SER A 193 14.18 -12.37 -7.87
C SER A 193 13.59 -10.97 -7.99
N LEU A 194 14.47 -9.97 -7.84
CA LEU A 194 14.18 -8.53 -7.98
C LEU A 194 14.69 -7.96 -9.32
N ASP A 195 15.28 -8.79 -10.19
CA ASP A 195 15.85 -8.33 -11.46
C ASP A 195 14.78 -7.88 -12.47
N TYR A 196 13.53 -8.28 -12.24
CA TYR A 196 12.39 -7.89 -13.06
C TYR A 196 11.70 -6.64 -12.49
N SER A 197 10.98 -5.91 -13.34
CA SER A 197 10.14 -4.77 -12.91
C SER A 197 9.10 -5.13 -11.84
N GLU A 198 8.83 -6.44 -11.67
CA GLU A 198 7.92 -7.01 -10.69
C GLU A 198 8.60 -8.21 -10.00
N LYS A 199 8.30 -8.45 -8.72
CA LYS A 199 8.92 -9.52 -7.90
C LYS A 199 8.47 -10.90 -8.41
N VAL A 200 9.41 -11.70 -8.93
CA VAL A 200 9.11 -13.04 -9.47
C VAL A 200 9.61 -14.14 -8.55
N PHE A 201 8.97 -15.32 -8.62
CA PHE A 201 9.25 -16.44 -7.72
C PHE A 201 9.63 -17.70 -8.51
N CYS A 202 10.72 -18.35 -8.08
CA CYS A 202 11.26 -19.58 -8.67
C CYS A 202 11.43 -20.67 -7.61
N LEU A 203 11.37 -21.93 -8.04
CA LEU A 203 11.72 -23.08 -7.21
C LEU A 203 13.24 -23.17 -7.06
N THR A 204 13.72 -23.45 -5.84
CA THR A 204 15.16 -23.58 -5.54
C THR A 204 15.61 -25.04 -5.50
N LYS A 205 14.71 -25.94 -5.11
CA LYS A 205 14.99 -27.37 -4.93
C LYS A 205 14.55 -28.18 -6.14
N ASN A 206 15.14 -29.37 -6.31
CA ASN A 206 14.76 -30.32 -7.35
C ASN A 206 13.32 -30.83 -7.11
N ILE A 207 12.47 -30.74 -8.14
CA ILE A 207 11.05 -31.11 -8.07
C ILE A 207 10.88 -32.62 -7.82
N ASP A 208 11.82 -33.44 -8.30
CA ASP A 208 11.75 -34.90 -8.18
C ASP A 208 12.14 -35.41 -6.77
N GLU A 209 12.77 -34.56 -5.95
CA GLU A 209 13.27 -34.92 -4.62
C GLU A 209 12.35 -34.43 -3.48
N ILE A 210 11.46 -33.48 -3.76
CA ILE A 210 10.57 -32.89 -2.77
C ILE A 210 9.29 -33.71 -2.66
N TYR A 211 9.04 -34.28 -1.48
CA TYR A 211 7.81 -35.00 -1.21
C TYR A 211 6.69 -34.07 -0.70
N LEU A 212 5.44 -34.34 -1.11
CA LEU A 212 4.28 -33.59 -0.61
C LEU A 212 4.14 -33.66 0.93
N LYS A 213 4.61 -34.74 1.54
CA LYS A 213 4.64 -34.91 3.00
C LYS A 213 5.58 -33.89 3.67
N GLU A 214 6.75 -33.63 3.08
CA GLU A 214 7.70 -32.64 3.60
C GLU A 214 7.07 -31.24 3.62
N ILE A 215 6.34 -30.88 2.57
CA ILE A 215 5.62 -29.60 2.49
C ILE A 215 4.47 -29.53 3.51
N TYR A 216 3.73 -30.63 3.68
CA TYR A 216 2.67 -30.72 4.69
C TYR A 216 3.22 -30.49 6.10
N ASP A 217 4.28 -31.22 6.47
CA ASP A 217 4.91 -31.13 7.79
C ASP A 217 5.48 -29.72 8.01
N PHE A 218 6.06 -29.10 6.97
CA PHE A 218 6.55 -27.72 7.02
C PHE A 218 5.45 -26.70 7.34
N ILE A 219 4.33 -26.75 6.63
CA ILE A 219 3.20 -25.82 6.85
C ILE A 219 2.56 -26.07 8.21
N ALA A 220 2.47 -27.33 8.65
CA ALA A 220 1.95 -27.70 9.97
C ALA A 220 2.82 -27.11 11.08
N ASN A 221 4.14 -27.29 11.02
CA ASN A 221 5.08 -26.80 12.02
C ASN A 221 5.14 -25.27 12.08
N THR A 222 4.95 -24.59 10.94
CA THR A 222 4.92 -23.11 10.90
C THR A 222 3.76 -22.53 11.72
N GLY A 223 2.70 -23.30 11.95
CA GLY A 223 1.59 -22.93 12.84
C GLY A 223 1.75 -23.41 14.30
N GLU A 224 2.76 -24.24 14.60
CA GLU A 224 3.04 -24.77 15.95
C GLU A 224 4.04 -23.89 16.73
N GLU A 225 4.69 -22.89 16.11
CA GLU A 225 5.63 -22.00 16.80
C GLU A 225 4.91 -21.05 17.79
N ILE A 226 5.31 -21.11 19.07
CA ILE A 226 4.82 -20.21 20.11
C ILE A 226 5.54 -18.85 19.96
N PHE A 227 4.96 -17.95 19.15
CA PHE A 227 5.54 -16.62 18.87
C PHE A 227 5.71 -15.70 20.10
N ILE A 228 5.08 -16.02 21.23
CA ILE A 228 5.07 -15.18 22.43
C ILE A 228 6.36 -15.32 23.26
N LEU A 229 7.20 -16.34 23.01
CA LEU A 229 8.32 -16.70 23.89
C LEU A 229 9.66 -16.68 23.14
N GLN A 230 10.25 -15.49 22.98
CA GLN A 230 11.52 -15.28 22.26
C GLN A 230 12.79 -15.74 23.03
N ASP A 231 12.68 -16.12 24.31
CA ASP A 231 13.87 -16.28 25.17
C ASP A 231 14.47 -17.69 25.23
N GLY A 232 13.90 -18.68 24.52
CA GLY A 232 14.47 -20.03 24.38
C GLY A 232 14.73 -20.79 25.70
N ARG A 233 14.23 -20.27 26.83
CA ARG A 233 14.27 -20.89 28.14
C ARG A 233 12.88 -21.39 28.45
N ILE A 234 12.75 -22.73 28.51
CA ILE A 234 11.54 -23.39 28.96
C ILE A 234 11.28 -22.93 30.40
N THR A 235 10.33 -22.02 30.58
CA THR A 235 10.08 -21.36 31.88
C THR A 235 8.76 -21.78 32.50
N ASP A 236 7.83 -22.32 31.71
CA ASP A 236 6.49 -22.69 32.14
C ASP A 236 6.22 -24.20 31.96
N ASP A 237 5.46 -24.80 32.88
CA ASP A 237 5.00 -26.20 32.76
C ASP A 237 4.04 -26.37 31.58
N VAL A 238 3.31 -25.30 31.21
CA VAL A 238 2.46 -25.28 30.02
C VAL A 238 3.31 -25.37 28.74
N GLU A 239 4.49 -24.75 28.72
CA GLU A 239 5.43 -24.79 27.59
C GLU A 239 5.94 -26.21 27.36
N LYS A 240 6.27 -26.94 28.43
CA LYS A 240 6.63 -28.37 28.35
C LYS A 240 5.49 -29.23 27.80
N ILE A 241 4.26 -29.01 28.25
CA ILE A 241 3.10 -29.77 27.77
C ILE A 241 2.92 -29.62 26.25
N ILE A 242 3.12 -28.40 25.72
CA ILE A 242 3.00 -28.14 24.28
C ILE A 242 4.17 -28.77 23.50
N ILE A 243 5.41 -28.61 23.97
CA ILE A 243 6.60 -29.17 23.32
C ILE A 243 6.58 -30.71 23.32
N ASP A 244 6.26 -31.31 24.46
CA ASP A 244 6.23 -32.78 24.63
C ASP A 244 4.94 -33.41 24.06
N LYS A 245 4.01 -32.60 23.57
CA LYS A 245 2.67 -32.99 23.07
C LYS A 245 1.89 -33.86 24.09
N ASP A 246 2.06 -33.58 25.39
CA ASP A 246 1.46 -34.33 26.49
C ASP A 246 0.01 -33.89 26.79
N TYR A 247 -0.87 -34.11 25.82
CA TYR A 247 -2.28 -33.69 25.89
C TYR A 247 -3.19 -34.70 26.61
N ASN A 248 -2.65 -35.82 27.10
CA ASN A 248 -3.39 -36.83 27.86
C ASN A 248 -3.59 -36.42 29.32
N ARG A 249 -3.94 -35.14 29.54
CA ARG A 249 -4.14 -34.55 30.86
C ARG A 249 -5.47 -33.82 30.91
N THR A 250 -6.06 -33.70 32.10
CA THR A 250 -7.29 -32.93 32.28
C THR A 250 -6.96 -31.44 32.44
N LEU A 251 -7.89 -30.56 32.06
CA LEU A 251 -7.75 -29.10 32.26
C LEU A 251 -7.41 -28.73 33.72
N LYS A 252 -7.83 -29.55 34.70
CA LYS A 252 -7.49 -29.36 36.12
C LYS A 252 -5.98 -29.42 36.38
N SER A 253 -5.24 -30.22 35.60
CA SER A 253 -3.78 -30.37 35.75
C SER A 253 -2.98 -29.11 35.42
N LEU A 254 -3.57 -28.17 34.67
CA LEU A 254 -2.97 -26.87 34.36
C LEU A 254 -3.03 -25.90 35.56
N GLY A 255 -3.83 -26.19 36.59
CA GLY A 255 -4.02 -25.36 37.78
C GLY A 255 -3.06 -25.64 38.95
N GLY A 256 -2.11 -26.57 38.79
CA GLY A 256 -1.18 -27.01 39.84
C GLY A 256 -1.83 -27.88 40.94
N GLU A 257 -1.01 -28.52 41.78
CA GLU A 257 -1.41 -29.41 42.89
C GLU A 257 -2.16 -28.72 44.06
N GLY A 258 -2.72 -27.53 43.86
CA GLY A 258 -3.47 -26.78 44.90
C GLY A 258 -4.98 -27.07 44.96
N ALA A 259 -5.55 -27.75 43.97
CA ALA A 259 -7.01 -27.91 43.83
C ALA A 259 -7.58 -29.18 44.52
N GLU A 260 -7.01 -29.58 45.67
CA GLU A 260 -7.50 -30.68 46.52
C GLU A 260 -7.85 -30.28 47.96
N LYS A 261 -7.87 -28.99 48.30
CA LYS A 261 -8.42 -28.53 49.59
C LYS A 261 -9.30 -27.29 49.44
N ILE A 262 -10.55 -27.50 49.03
CA ILE A 262 -11.70 -26.71 49.51
C ILE A 262 -12.87 -27.68 49.70
#